data_AF-A0A9E6EUY4-F1
#
_entry.id   AF-A0A9E6EUY4-F1
#
_cell.length_a   1.000
_cell.length_b   1.000
_cell.length_c   1.000
_cell.angle_alpha   90.00
_cell.angle_beta   90.00
_cell.angle_gamma   90.00
#
_symmetry.space_group_name_H-M   'P 1'
#
loop_
_entity.id
_entity.type
_entity.pdbx_description
1 polymer ?
#
loop_
_entity_poly.entity_id
_entity_poly.type
_entity_poly.pdbx_seq_one_letter_code
_entity_poly.pdbx_strand_id
1 'polypeptide(L)'
;MLAIPNPANGLIVYNTDSSCFFFFRSLSNLWISLCNIAGTGIVGPTGNTGPTGNNGDIGATGNTGPTGNTGDIGPTGNTGVSGIDGVTGTTGITGVTGLTGPLGCGVNNTVIKSDGVSAVCSQITDNGNSVGINNTSPDASALLDVDAAPGNNKGVLFPRLTSNQRNSITNPATGLTIYSTTDSVIEFFDGSCWRPSYSTMCNSCSFQMSSNHNTDTVNMAFTDSAVVQITTNQTSGNPQNIVFGVMGNLPTGLNYTFSTNPLFSSGTTNITFHVSPVTPAGTYSIILIGFCGSTFHTLFYNITILPCYQVQVFSSMTNYNLSTAFYAAYPGAPHNSPVCIQCIINPGVYITANTTSNPAFTTGVLPAGSQVTIVNNGNIIGMGGNGGIAWDPTSNLTGVGLNGGDAINLTINTTILNNSCIFGGGGGGNAMAFSLSYMIPVVNITFGIFVGGGGGGGAGGGIGGQATNMIGIIFYTSGGDGTPSIFGLGGMGGVLNYPMSFQQGPVIITITPNVQGGNGGNYGANGTQGYMELYLSASMEVNIPLVGPVIVPIINNISVPIPFSPPAPGIAGNAIRTNGFTTNITDNTYNTSSLKGVVGN
;
A
#
# COMPACT_ATOMS: atom_id res chain seq x y z
N MET A 1 12.07 14.59 -21.69
CA MET A 1 13.18 13.92 -22.43
C MET A 1 13.98 14.88 -23.31
N LEU A 2 13.36 15.73 -24.14
CA LEU A 2 14.08 16.69 -25.01
C LEU A 2 14.99 17.71 -24.28
N ALA A 3 14.90 17.83 -22.95
CA ALA A 3 15.69 18.75 -22.14
C ALA A 3 17.07 18.21 -21.69
N ILE A 4 17.44 16.97 -22.06
CA ILE A 4 18.75 16.39 -21.75
C ILE A 4 19.56 16.35 -23.05
N PRO A 5 20.48 17.30 -23.30
CA PRO A 5 21.12 17.44 -24.61
C PRO A 5 22.18 16.36 -24.90
N ASN A 6 22.70 15.67 -23.88
CA ASN A 6 23.64 14.54 -24.02
C ASN A 6 23.41 13.51 -22.88
N PRO A 7 22.37 12.66 -22.98
CA PRO A 7 22.11 11.63 -21.97
C PRO A 7 23.17 10.52 -22.00
N ALA A 8 23.65 10.10 -20.83
CA ALA A 8 24.60 8.99 -20.72
C ALA A 8 23.94 7.65 -21.11
N ASN A 9 24.73 6.71 -21.66
CA ASN A 9 24.21 5.38 -21.97
C ASN A 9 23.73 4.67 -20.69
N GLY A 10 22.50 4.14 -20.72
CA GLY A 10 21.86 3.55 -19.54
C GLY A 10 21.23 4.57 -18.58
N LEU A 11 21.22 5.88 -18.90
CA LEU A 11 20.48 6.86 -18.11
C LEU A 11 18.99 6.50 -18.10
N ILE A 12 18.46 6.18 -16.92
CA ILE A 12 17.03 5.94 -16.71
C ILE A 12 16.37 7.24 -16.24
N VAL A 13 15.26 7.61 -16.87
CA VAL A 13 14.40 8.71 -16.42
C VAL A 13 12.98 8.19 -16.20
N TYR A 14 12.36 8.64 -15.11
CA TYR A 14 10.92 8.51 -14.93
C TYR A 14 10.24 9.70 -15.61
N ASN A 15 9.36 9.43 -16.57
CA ASN A 15 8.53 10.45 -17.19
C ASN A 15 7.17 10.47 -16.50
N THR A 16 6.93 11.53 -15.71
CA THR A 16 5.70 11.79 -14.96
C THR A 16 4.46 11.82 -15.83
N ASP A 17 4.57 12.36 -17.05
CA ASP A 17 3.43 12.59 -17.93
C ASP A 17 2.88 11.27 -18.50
N SER A 18 3.75 10.27 -18.63
CA SER A 18 3.41 8.92 -19.08
C SER A 18 3.39 7.88 -17.95
N SER A 19 3.69 8.26 -16.70
CA SER A 19 3.92 7.37 -15.56
C SER A 19 4.86 6.19 -15.84
N CYS A 20 5.94 6.44 -16.61
CA CYS A 20 6.75 5.39 -17.20
C CYS A 20 8.26 5.64 -17.12
N PHE A 21 9.02 4.57 -16.91
CA PHE A 21 10.48 4.59 -17.00
C PHE A 21 10.94 4.43 -18.45
N PHE A 22 11.98 5.18 -18.80
CA PHE A 22 12.66 5.09 -20.09
C PHE A 22 14.16 5.05 -19.84
N PHE A 23 14.90 4.21 -20.58
CA PHE A 23 16.36 4.23 -20.57
C PHE A 23 16.90 4.76 -21.90
N PHE A 24 17.97 5.54 -21.85
CA PHE A 24 18.66 6.01 -23.04
C PHE A 24 19.70 4.99 -23.51
N ARG A 25 19.67 4.65 -24.80
CA ARG A 25 20.66 3.77 -25.44
C ARG A 25 21.50 4.58 -26.44
N SER A 26 22.76 4.85 -26.08
CA SER A 26 23.66 5.70 -26.89
C SER A 26 23.94 5.13 -28.28
N LEU A 27 24.09 3.80 -28.39
CA LEU A 27 24.32 3.08 -29.66
C LEU A 27 23.24 3.30 -30.72
N SER A 28 22.05 3.76 -30.32
CA SER A 28 20.94 4.05 -31.23
C SER A 28 20.37 5.45 -31.08
N ASN A 29 20.93 6.29 -30.19
CA ASN A 29 20.42 7.61 -29.83
C ASN A 29 18.89 7.64 -29.54
N LEU A 30 18.39 6.63 -28.82
CA LEU A 30 16.95 6.44 -28.57
C LEU A 30 16.64 6.26 -27.08
N TRP A 31 15.51 6.80 -26.67
CA TRP A 31 14.85 6.50 -25.39
C TRP A 31 13.94 5.29 -25.58
N ILE A 32 14.21 4.21 -24.86
CA ILE A 32 13.43 2.97 -24.91
C ILE A 32 12.52 2.93 -23.69
N SER A 33 11.21 2.79 -23.92
CA SER A 33 10.21 2.66 -22.85
C SER A 33 10.28 1.28 -22.19
N LEU A 34 10.21 1.24 -20.87
CA LEU A 34 10.19 0.02 -20.07
C LEU A 34 8.76 -0.41 -19.66
N CYS A 35 7.73 0.33 -20.07
CA CYS A 35 6.34 0.05 -19.68
C CYS A 35 5.65 -1.08 -20.47
N ASN A 36 6.15 -1.42 -21.66
CA ASN A 36 5.53 -2.41 -22.55
C ASN A 36 6.39 -3.68 -22.71
N ILE A 37 7.04 -4.15 -21.64
CA ILE A 37 7.74 -5.45 -21.64
C ILE A 37 6.76 -6.61 -21.39
N ALA A 38 5.75 -6.68 -22.24
CA ALA A 38 4.81 -7.79 -22.35
C ALA A 38 4.56 -8.08 -23.84
N GLY A 39 5.40 -8.95 -24.42
CA GLY A 39 5.12 -9.60 -25.70
C GLY A 39 5.49 -8.85 -26.99
N THR A 40 6.79 -8.66 -27.25
CA THR A 40 7.33 -8.88 -28.61
C THR A 40 8.70 -9.55 -28.52
N GLY A 41 8.77 -10.84 -28.84
CA GLY A 41 10.04 -11.50 -29.09
C GLY A 41 10.58 -11.01 -30.44
N ILE A 42 11.82 -10.50 -30.47
CA ILE A 42 12.53 -10.32 -31.72
C ILE A 42 12.82 -11.70 -32.32
N VAL A 43 12.10 -12.05 -33.38
CA VAL A 43 12.31 -13.26 -34.16
C VAL A 43 13.71 -13.19 -34.78
N GLY A 44 14.59 -14.12 -34.40
CA GLY A 44 15.88 -14.29 -35.06
C GLY A 44 15.67 -14.73 -36.52
N PRO A 45 16.51 -14.28 -37.47
CA PRO A 45 16.36 -14.63 -38.87
C PRO A 45 16.38 -16.14 -39.08
N THR A 46 15.42 -16.64 -39.86
CA THR A 46 15.29 -18.05 -40.22
C THR A 46 16.58 -18.56 -40.87
N GLY A 47 17.13 -19.67 -40.37
CA GLY A 47 18.32 -20.28 -40.95
C GLY A 47 18.10 -20.72 -42.40
N ASN A 48 19.12 -20.50 -43.24
CA ASN A 48 19.08 -20.86 -44.65
C ASN A 48 18.80 -22.36 -44.84
N THR A 49 17.90 -22.68 -45.77
CA THR A 49 17.51 -24.05 -46.13
C THR A 49 18.73 -24.85 -46.60
N GLY A 50 18.96 -26.02 -46.01
CA GLY A 50 20.00 -26.93 -46.48
C GLY A 50 19.71 -27.47 -47.89
N PRO A 51 20.74 -27.78 -48.70
CA PRO A 51 20.54 -28.25 -50.07
C PRO A 51 19.78 -29.59 -50.11
N THR A 52 18.86 -29.69 -51.06
CA THR A 52 18.03 -30.88 -51.30
C THR A 52 18.90 -32.09 -51.61
N GLY A 53 18.72 -33.19 -50.85
CA GLY A 53 19.34 -34.47 -51.16
C GLY A 53 18.72 -35.08 -52.43
N ASN A 54 19.57 -35.63 -53.31
CA ASN A 54 19.12 -36.26 -54.56
C ASN A 54 18.28 -37.53 -54.28
N ASN A 55 17.32 -37.81 -55.18
CA ASN A 55 16.59 -39.08 -55.20
C ASN A 55 17.56 -40.27 -55.30
N GLY A 56 17.32 -41.29 -54.46
CA GLY A 56 17.86 -42.64 -54.61
C GLY A 56 16.74 -43.63 -54.98
N ASP A 57 17.09 -44.65 -55.77
CA ASP A 57 16.15 -45.43 -56.57
C ASP A 57 15.23 -46.42 -55.82
N ILE A 58 14.18 -46.83 -56.54
CA ILE A 58 13.24 -47.89 -56.14
C ILE A 58 13.93 -49.27 -56.21
N GLY A 59 13.92 -50.02 -55.10
CA GLY A 59 14.46 -51.38 -55.00
C GLY A 59 13.45 -52.38 -54.42
N ALA A 60 13.31 -53.53 -55.07
CA ALA A 60 12.21 -54.51 -54.97
C ALA A 60 11.87 -55.13 -53.59
N THR A 61 10.63 -55.61 -53.50
CA THR A 61 10.04 -56.43 -52.41
C THR A 61 10.66 -57.83 -52.31
N GLY A 62 10.77 -58.39 -51.09
CA GLY A 62 11.10 -59.80 -50.84
C GLY A 62 10.73 -60.26 -49.43
N ASN A 63 10.16 -61.46 -49.28
CA ASN A 63 9.54 -61.95 -48.04
C ASN A 63 10.32 -63.10 -47.34
N THR A 64 10.37 -63.05 -46.00
CA THR A 64 10.32 -64.16 -45.01
C THR A 64 11.43 -65.23 -44.88
N GLY A 65 12.25 -65.09 -43.82
CA GLY A 65 12.73 -66.15 -42.88
C GLY A 65 13.77 -67.20 -43.33
N PRO A 66 14.31 -68.08 -42.45
CA PRO A 66 14.20 -68.17 -40.97
C PRO A 66 15.57 -68.28 -40.23
N THR A 67 15.58 -68.78 -38.98
CA THR A 67 16.67 -68.83 -37.96
C THR A 67 17.77 -69.90 -38.14
N GLY A 68 19.00 -69.62 -37.65
CA GLY A 68 20.12 -70.56 -37.35
C GLY A 68 21.51 -70.02 -37.76
N ASN A 69 22.68 -70.34 -37.19
CA ASN A 69 23.12 -71.18 -36.05
C ASN A 69 24.53 -70.69 -35.54
N THR A 70 25.04 -71.27 -34.44
CA THR A 70 26.36 -71.01 -33.79
C THR A 70 27.55 -71.74 -34.45
N GLY A 71 28.78 -71.20 -34.32
CA GLY A 71 30.09 -71.82 -34.66
C GLY A 71 31.02 -70.84 -35.43
N ASP A 72 32.36 -70.81 -35.32
CA ASP A 72 33.36 -71.61 -34.57
C ASP A 72 34.66 -70.79 -34.28
N ILE A 73 35.66 -71.41 -33.63
CA ILE A 73 36.92 -70.81 -33.14
C ILE A 73 38.14 -71.07 -34.06
N GLY A 74 39.01 -70.07 -34.24
CA GLY A 74 40.44 -70.23 -34.61
C GLY A 74 40.78 -70.18 -36.11
N PRO A 75 42.08 -70.06 -36.50
CA PRO A 75 43.29 -70.32 -35.71
C PRO A 75 44.33 -69.17 -35.65
N THR A 76 45.45 -69.46 -34.97
CA THR A 76 46.59 -68.55 -34.71
C THR A 76 47.68 -68.59 -35.78
N GLY A 77 48.20 -67.41 -36.15
CA GLY A 77 49.64 -67.20 -36.36
C GLY A 77 50.23 -67.29 -37.77
N ASN A 78 51.19 -66.39 -38.03
CA ASN A 78 52.51 -66.75 -38.58
C ASN A 78 53.55 -65.68 -38.18
N THR A 79 54.75 -66.15 -37.83
CA THR A 79 55.87 -65.34 -37.32
C THR A 79 56.71 -64.76 -38.46
N GLY A 80 57.34 -63.59 -38.26
CA GLY A 80 58.05 -62.85 -39.31
C GLY A 80 59.47 -63.33 -39.65
N VAL A 81 60.22 -62.48 -40.37
CA VAL A 81 61.63 -62.68 -40.73
C VAL A 81 62.48 -61.45 -40.38
N SER A 82 63.78 -61.69 -40.13
CA SER A 82 64.75 -60.76 -39.54
C SER A 82 65.38 -59.79 -40.54
N GLY A 83 66.00 -58.72 -40.04
CA GLY A 83 66.87 -57.80 -40.80
C GLY A 83 68.36 -57.94 -40.46
N ILE A 84 69.21 -57.17 -41.18
CA ILE A 84 70.61 -56.72 -40.94
C ILE A 84 70.98 -55.79 -42.13
N ASP A 85 71.93 -54.82 -42.09
CA ASP A 85 72.79 -54.28 -41.02
C ASP A 85 73.09 -52.76 -41.29
N GLY A 86 73.92 -52.10 -40.46
CA GLY A 86 74.39 -50.72 -40.66
C GLY A 86 75.85 -50.57 -41.16
N VAL A 87 76.24 -49.35 -41.53
CA VAL A 87 77.66 -48.98 -41.79
C VAL A 87 78.01 -47.54 -41.36
N THR A 88 79.28 -47.38 -41.00
CA THR A 88 79.89 -46.23 -40.30
C THR A 88 80.10 -44.99 -41.19
N GLY A 89 80.10 -43.80 -40.59
CA GLY A 89 80.28 -42.52 -41.29
C GLY A 89 81.73 -42.15 -41.67
N THR A 90 81.90 -40.98 -42.30
CA THR A 90 83.21 -40.38 -42.64
C THR A 90 83.29 -38.89 -42.28
N THR A 91 84.52 -38.37 -42.31
CA THR A 91 85.01 -37.15 -41.65
C THR A 91 84.52 -35.84 -42.27
N GLY A 92 84.39 -34.78 -41.45
CA GLY A 92 84.06 -33.43 -41.91
C GLY A 92 85.22 -32.68 -42.58
N ILE A 93 84.90 -31.56 -43.23
CA ILE A 93 85.87 -30.61 -43.80
C ILE A 93 85.63 -29.17 -43.33
N THR A 94 86.70 -28.38 -43.42
CA THR A 94 86.93 -27.06 -42.82
C THR A 94 85.99 -25.96 -43.34
N GLY A 95 85.74 -24.94 -42.51
CA GLY A 95 84.73 -23.91 -42.77
C GLY A 95 85.20 -22.59 -43.39
N VAL A 96 84.19 -21.72 -43.58
CA VAL A 96 84.15 -20.28 -43.90
C VAL A 96 84.71 -19.76 -45.23
N THR A 97 83.80 -19.20 -46.03
CA THR A 97 84.02 -17.93 -46.75
C THR A 97 82.87 -17.00 -46.37
N GLY A 98 83.15 -15.69 -46.28
CA GLY A 98 82.41 -14.77 -45.41
C GLY A 98 81.00 -14.34 -45.83
N LEU A 99 80.38 -13.61 -44.92
CA LEU A 99 79.04 -13.01 -45.01
C LEU A 99 78.81 -12.27 -46.35
N THR A 100 77.70 -12.57 -47.01
CA THR A 100 76.97 -11.50 -47.70
C THR A 100 76.30 -10.68 -46.61
N GLY A 101 76.48 -9.35 -46.62
CA GLY A 101 75.89 -8.46 -45.62
C GLY A 101 74.36 -8.55 -45.57
N PRO A 102 73.70 -8.05 -44.50
CA PRO A 102 72.25 -8.07 -44.41
C PRO A 102 71.63 -7.41 -45.64
N LEU A 103 70.82 -8.17 -46.36
CA LEU A 103 69.98 -7.63 -47.43
C LEU A 103 69.01 -6.65 -46.75
N GLY A 104 69.20 -5.34 -47.01
CA GLY A 104 68.33 -4.32 -46.45
C GLY A 104 66.87 -4.59 -46.83
N CYS A 105 65.93 -4.26 -45.94
CA CYS A 105 64.49 -4.49 -46.15
C CYS A 105 64.05 -3.93 -47.51
N GLY A 106 63.93 -4.81 -48.50
CA GLY A 106 63.37 -4.51 -49.79
C GLY A 106 61.87 -4.37 -49.65
N VAL A 107 61.32 -3.24 -50.08
CA VAL A 107 59.88 -3.03 -50.12
C VAL A 107 59.21 -4.11 -50.98
N ASN A 108 58.08 -4.62 -50.47
CA ASN A 108 57.18 -5.64 -51.04
C ASN A 108 57.53 -7.11 -50.71
N ASN A 109 56.66 -7.72 -49.88
CA ASN A 109 56.62 -9.12 -49.44
C ASN A 109 57.91 -9.71 -48.83
N THR A 110 58.02 -9.63 -47.49
CA THR A 110 58.90 -10.52 -46.71
C THR A 110 58.15 -11.10 -45.51
N VAL A 111 57.86 -12.40 -45.58
CA VAL A 111 57.36 -13.20 -44.44
C VAL A 111 58.57 -13.80 -43.71
N ILE A 112 58.68 -13.57 -42.41
CA ILE A 112 59.72 -14.20 -41.57
C ILE A 112 59.35 -15.68 -41.37
N LYS A 113 60.26 -16.60 -41.76
CA LYS A 113 60.14 -18.02 -41.42
C LYS A 113 60.69 -18.29 -40.02
N SER A 114 60.14 -19.30 -39.35
CA SER A 114 60.42 -19.61 -37.94
C SER A 114 61.61 -20.55 -37.74
N ASP A 115 62.76 -20.31 -38.38
CA ASP A 115 63.97 -21.14 -38.27
C ASP A 115 65.02 -20.59 -37.29
N GLY A 116 64.62 -19.63 -36.44
CA GLY A 116 65.35 -19.27 -35.21
C GLY A 116 66.32 -18.10 -35.33
N VAL A 117 66.40 -17.42 -36.49
CA VAL A 117 67.14 -16.17 -36.64
C VAL A 117 66.20 -14.98 -36.40
N SER A 118 66.52 -14.17 -35.39
CA SER A 118 65.71 -12.97 -35.06
C SER A 118 65.94 -11.86 -36.08
N ALA A 119 64.99 -11.67 -36.99
CA ALA A 119 64.91 -10.50 -37.85
C ALA A 119 64.11 -9.40 -37.14
N VAL A 120 64.81 -8.38 -36.61
CA VAL A 120 64.18 -7.18 -36.05
C VAL A 120 63.71 -6.29 -37.20
N CYS A 121 62.55 -6.60 -37.77
CA CYS A 121 61.84 -5.66 -38.64
C CYS A 121 61.33 -4.49 -37.78
N SER A 122 61.69 -3.27 -38.17
CA SER A 122 61.29 -2.06 -37.44
C SER A 122 59.79 -1.80 -37.51
N GLN A 123 59.13 -2.16 -38.63
CA GLN A 123 57.68 -2.10 -38.82
C GLN A 123 57.25 -3.21 -39.80
N ILE A 124 56.01 -3.68 -39.68
CA ILE A 124 55.35 -4.50 -40.70
C ILE A 124 54.37 -3.59 -41.47
N THR A 125 54.37 -3.72 -42.81
CA THR A 125 53.48 -3.00 -43.71
C THR A 125 52.85 -3.98 -44.70
N ASP A 126 51.58 -3.75 -45.04
CA ASP A 126 50.90 -4.39 -46.15
C ASP A 126 50.53 -3.31 -47.17
N ASN A 127 50.95 -3.50 -48.42
CA ASN A 127 50.71 -2.59 -49.54
C ASN A 127 51.02 -1.10 -49.27
N GLY A 128 51.96 -0.81 -48.36
CA GLY A 128 52.35 0.53 -47.90
C GLY A 128 51.66 1.03 -46.63
N ASN A 129 50.56 0.40 -46.21
CA ASN A 129 49.85 0.73 -44.97
C ASN A 129 50.47 -0.02 -43.79
N SER A 130 50.57 0.61 -42.61
CA SER A 130 51.21 -0.04 -41.46
C SER A 130 50.23 -0.85 -40.63
N VAL A 131 50.48 -2.16 -40.53
CA VAL A 131 49.63 -3.14 -39.81
C VAL A 131 49.87 -3.17 -38.29
N GLY A 132 50.46 -2.11 -37.73
CA GLY A 132 50.56 -1.86 -36.28
C GLY A 132 51.63 -2.60 -35.47
N ILE A 133 52.25 -3.67 -35.98
CA ILE A 133 53.37 -4.31 -35.28
C ILE A 133 54.60 -3.38 -35.34
N ASN A 134 55.07 -2.94 -34.16
CA ASN A 134 56.13 -1.95 -33.93
C ASN A 134 55.88 -0.55 -34.54
N ASN A 135 54.64 -0.15 -34.81
CA ASN A 135 54.31 1.23 -35.23
C ASN A 135 53.41 1.94 -34.20
N THR A 136 53.76 3.18 -33.84
CA THR A 136 53.01 4.06 -32.95
C THR A 136 51.86 4.81 -33.64
N SER A 137 51.69 4.64 -34.96
CA SER A 137 50.56 5.12 -35.75
C SER A 137 50.15 4.07 -36.78
N PRO A 138 49.49 2.96 -36.36
CA PRO A 138 48.89 2.00 -37.27
C PRO A 138 47.82 2.65 -38.16
N ASP A 139 47.65 2.11 -39.37
CA ASP A 139 46.50 2.44 -40.20
C ASP A 139 45.24 1.77 -39.62
N ALA A 140 44.22 2.56 -39.31
CA ALA A 140 42.97 2.06 -38.73
C ALA A 140 42.16 1.15 -39.68
N SER A 141 42.52 1.10 -40.97
CA SER A 141 41.93 0.20 -41.97
C SER A 141 42.67 -1.14 -42.12
N ALA A 142 43.87 -1.28 -41.52
CA ALA A 142 44.67 -2.48 -41.63
C ALA A 142 44.15 -3.61 -40.72
N LEU A 143 43.76 -4.74 -41.32
CA LEU A 143 43.42 -5.96 -40.59
C LEU A 143 44.67 -6.86 -40.52
N LEU A 144 45.19 -7.09 -39.32
CA LEU A 144 46.19 -8.13 -39.09
C LEU A 144 45.47 -9.49 -38.94
N ASP A 145 45.41 -10.24 -40.04
CA ASP A 145 44.99 -11.64 -40.01
C ASP A 145 46.18 -12.54 -39.61
N VAL A 146 45.95 -13.48 -38.70
CA VAL A 146 46.98 -14.39 -38.16
C VAL A 146 46.48 -15.82 -38.30
N ASP A 147 46.45 -16.27 -39.55
CA ASP A 147 45.90 -17.57 -39.91
C ASP A 147 46.95 -18.70 -39.78
N ALA A 148 46.50 -19.86 -39.30
CA ALA A 148 47.37 -21.02 -39.11
C ALA A 148 47.42 -21.85 -40.40
N ALA A 149 48.63 -22.14 -40.91
CA ALA A 149 48.78 -22.94 -42.13
C ALA A 149 48.03 -24.30 -42.02
N PRO A 150 47.27 -24.73 -43.04
CA PRO A 150 46.42 -25.92 -42.97
C PRO A 150 47.15 -27.15 -42.42
N GLY A 151 46.57 -27.78 -41.40
CA GLY A 151 47.14 -28.94 -40.70
C GLY A 151 48.02 -28.61 -39.49
N ASN A 152 48.25 -27.33 -39.16
CA ASN A 152 48.94 -26.92 -37.93
C ASN A 152 47.95 -26.34 -36.90
N ASN A 153 47.74 -27.03 -35.78
CA ASN A 153 46.91 -26.56 -34.66
C ASN A 153 47.62 -25.47 -33.80
N LYS A 154 48.16 -24.42 -34.44
CA LYS A 154 48.92 -23.34 -33.78
C LYS A 154 48.15 -22.02 -33.83
N GLY A 155 47.44 -21.71 -32.74
CA GLY A 155 46.81 -20.39 -32.57
C GLY A 155 47.73 -19.37 -31.91
N VAL A 156 47.25 -18.13 -31.76
CA VAL A 156 47.90 -17.09 -30.97
C VAL A 156 47.90 -17.47 -29.48
N LEU A 157 49.08 -17.61 -28.89
CA LEU A 157 49.25 -17.91 -27.46
C LEU A 157 49.61 -16.63 -26.70
N PHE A 158 48.70 -16.16 -25.85
CA PHE A 158 49.00 -15.09 -24.89
C PHE A 158 49.90 -15.62 -23.75
N PRO A 159 50.81 -14.78 -23.19
CA PRO A 159 51.56 -15.13 -21.98
C PRO A 159 50.59 -15.53 -20.85
N ARG A 160 50.80 -16.71 -20.26
CA ARG A 160 49.96 -17.25 -19.20
C ARG A 160 50.57 -16.91 -17.85
N LEU A 161 49.95 -16.01 -17.09
CA LEU A 161 50.49 -15.48 -15.83
C LEU A 161 49.47 -15.62 -14.70
N THR A 162 49.96 -15.91 -13.49
CA THR A 162 49.17 -15.73 -12.27
C THR A 162 49.02 -14.24 -11.96
N SER A 163 48.00 -13.88 -11.15
CA SER A 163 47.80 -12.52 -10.66
C SER A 163 49.06 -11.89 -10.04
N ASN A 164 49.88 -12.68 -9.33
CA ASN A 164 51.14 -12.21 -8.72
C ASN A 164 52.23 -11.95 -9.78
N GLN A 165 52.39 -12.83 -10.76
CA GLN A 165 53.37 -12.65 -11.84
C GLN A 165 53.00 -11.46 -12.73
N ARG A 166 51.72 -11.31 -13.08
CA ARG A 166 51.18 -10.15 -13.81
C ARG A 166 51.47 -8.84 -13.07
N ASN A 167 51.17 -8.79 -11.77
CA ASN A 167 51.40 -7.58 -10.95
C ASN A 167 52.89 -7.29 -10.71
N SER A 168 53.79 -8.24 -10.96
CA SER A 168 55.25 -8.02 -10.87
C SER A 168 55.85 -7.34 -12.12
N ILE A 169 55.08 -7.17 -13.19
CA ILE A 169 55.51 -6.46 -14.40
C ILE A 169 55.61 -4.96 -14.06
N THR A 170 56.84 -4.43 -14.04
CA THR A 170 57.11 -3.01 -13.84
C THR A 170 56.89 -2.25 -15.15
N ASN A 171 56.12 -1.17 -15.11
CA ASN A 171 55.74 -0.34 -16.27
C ASN A 171 55.20 -1.16 -17.48
N PRO A 172 54.10 -1.93 -17.31
CA PRO A 172 53.49 -2.66 -18.42
C PRO A 172 53.04 -1.70 -19.55
N ALA A 173 53.22 -2.11 -20.80
CA ALA A 173 52.83 -1.33 -21.95
C ALA A 173 51.30 -1.33 -22.14
N THR A 174 50.71 -0.19 -22.53
CA THR A 174 49.31 -0.12 -22.94
C THR A 174 49.04 -1.08 -24.09
N GLY A 175 47.99 -1.90 -23.97
CA GLY A 175 47.64 -2.98 -24.91
C GLY A 175 48.29 -4.33 -24.59
N LEU A 176 49.20 -4.42 -23.62
CA LEU A 176 49.83 -5.69 -23.22
C LEU A 176 48.76 -6.70 -22.77
N THR A 177 48.58 -7.75 -23.56
CA THR A 177 47.51 -8.74 -23.39
C THR A 177 48.09 -10.07 -22.89
N ILE A 178 47.50 -10.61 -21.81
CA ILE A 178 47.91 -11.85 -21.14
C ILE A 178 46.68 -12.74 -20.88
N TYR A 179 46.91 -14.02 -20.58
CA TYR A 179 45.88 -14.91 -20.04
C TYR A 179 46.12 -15.07 -18.53
N SER A 180 45.18 -14.60 -17.70
CA SER A 180 45.24 -14.81 -16.25
C SER A 180 44.96 -16.27 -15.94
N THR A 181 45.95 -16.98 -15.38
CA THR A 181 45.75 -18.36 -14.90
C THR A 181 45.07 -18.42 -13.54
N THR A 182 44.96 -17.29 -12.84
CA THR A 182 44.19 -17.16 -11.59
C THR A 182 42.70 -17.07 -11.90
N ASP A 183 42.34 -16.22 -12.85
CA ASP A 183 40.95 -15.84 -13.11
C ASP A 183 40.38 -16.48 -14.39
N SER A 184 41.21 -17.22 -15.14
CA SER A 184 40.90 -17.94 -16.38
C SER A 184 40.31 -17.07 -17.50
N VAL A 185 40.80 -15.83 -17.61
CA VAL A 185 40.32 -14.82 -18.57
C VAL A 185 41.50 -14.16 -19.29
N ILE A 186 41.24 -13.68 -20.51
CA ILE A 186 42.16 -12.78 -21.20
C ILE A 186 42.05 -11.40 -20.54
N GLU A 187 43.19 -10.83 -20.16
CA GLU A 187 43.32 -9.49 -19.60
C GLU A 187 44.26 -8.65 -20.47
N PHE A 188 44.06 -7.33 -20.50
CA PHE A 188 44.97 -6.38 -21.13
C PHE A 188 45.26 -5.20 -20.20
N PHE A 189 46.46 -4.65 -20.26
CA PHE A 189 46.80 -3.41 -19.55
C PHE A 189 46.33 -2.18 -20.34
N ASP A 190 45.51 -1.30 -19.78
CA ASP A 190 44.93 -0.16 -20.51
C ASP A 190 45.73 1.15 -20.43
N GLY A 191 46.92 1.10 -19.81
CA GLY A 191 47.73 2.28 -19.50
C GLY A 191 47.62 2.72 -18.05
N SER A 192 46.58 2.24 -17.33
CA SER A 192 46.38 2.54 -15.90
C SER A 192 46.23 1.29 -15.02
N CYS A 193 45.55 0.25 -15.50
CA CYS A 193 45.45 -1.02 -14.79
C CYS A 193 45.32 -2.23 -15.74
N TRP A 194 45.44 -3.43 -15.17
CA TRP A 194 45.06 -4.68 -15.83
C TRP A 194 43.54 -4.86 -15.85
N ARG A 195 42.97 -5.09 -17.02
CA ARG A 195 41.52 -5.25 -17.22
C ARG A 195 41.19 -6.58 -17.87
N PRO A 196 40.20 -7.33 -17.36
CA PRO A 196 39.58 -8.41 -18.11
C PRO A 196 39.00 -7.90 -19.44
N SER A 197 39.10 -8.72 -20.48
CA SER A 197 38.60 -8.46 -21.84
C SER A 197 37.11 -8.05 -21.93
N TYR A 198 36.31 -8.34 -20.89
CA TYR A 198 34.91 -7.93 -20.78
C TYR A 198 34.66 -6.67 -19.93
N SER A 199 35.67 -6.12 -19.24
CA SER A 199 35.52 -4.92 -18.41
C SER A 199 35.76 -3.64 -19.21
N THR A 200 34.90 -2.63 -19.00
CA THR A 200 34.96 -1.34 -19.67
C THR A 200 35.85 -0.30 -18.96
N MET A 201 36.15 -0.45 -17.66
CA MET A 201 36.95 0.50 -16.87
C MET A 201 37.62 -0.16 -15.65
N CYS A 202 38.81 0.33 -15.27
CA CYS A 202 39.58 -0.15 -14.11
C CYS A 202 38.84 -0.16 -12.76
N ASN A 203 37.90 0.78 -12.57
CA ASN A 203 37.16 0.94 -11.31
C ASN A 203 35.71 0.42 -11.41
N SER A 204 35.40 -0.45 -12.37
CA SER A 204 34.07 -1.06 -12.51
C SER A 204 33.71 -1.81 -11.22
N CYS A 205 32.73 -1.30 -10.47
CA CYS A 205 32.21 -2.00 -9.30
C CYS A 205 31.59 -3.32 -9.74
N SER A 206 32.04 -4.42 -9.14
CA SER A 206 31.37 -5.72 -9.21
C SER A 206 31.05 -6.16 -7.79
N PHE A 207 29.86 -6.69 -7.57
CA PHE A 207 29.42 -7.11 -6.25
C PHE A 207 28.53 -8.35 -6.36
N GLN A 208 28.52 -9.17 -5.32
CA GLN A 208 27.55 -10.24 -5.15
C GLN A 208 26.43 -9.78 -4.22
N MET A 209 25.21 -10.26 -4.46
CA MET A 209 24.03 -9.99 -3.65
C MET A 209 23.35 -11.31 -3.30
N SER A 210 23.05 -11.53 -2.02
CA SER A 210 22.29 -12.67 -1.52
C SER A 210 21.29 -12.24 -0.45
N SER A 211 20.28 -13.07 -0.20
CA SER A 211 19.34 -12.88 0.91
C SER A 211 19.48 -14.02 1.92
N ASN A 212 19.13 -13.77 3.18
CA ASN A 212 19.09 -14.78 4.23
C ASN A 212 18.01 -15.86 3.98
N HIS A 213 16.91 -15.47 3.32
CA HIS A 213 15.86 -16.36 2.79
C HIS A 213 15.20 -15.72 1.56
N ASN A 214 14.40 -16.49 0.82
CA ASN A 214 13.74 -16.04 -0.41
C ASN A 214 12.20 -16.14 -0.36
N THR A 215 11.63 -16.56 0.78
CA THR A 215 10.18 -16.67 0.99
C THR A 215 9.80 -16.25 2.39
N ASP A 216 8.72 -15.49 2.55
CA ASP A 216 8.05 -15.27 3.84
C ASP A 216 6.55 -15.55 3.74
N THR A 217 5.92 -15.79 4.89
CA THR A 217 4.46 -15.87 5.01
C THR A 217 3.96 -14.93 6.09
N VAL A 218 3.15 -13.95 5.71
CA VAL A 218 2.50 -13.01 6.63
C VAL A 218 1.12 -13.53 6.99
N ASN A 219 0.91 -13.78 8.27
CA ASN A 219 -0.41 -13.98 8.84
C ASN A 219 -0.79 -12.73 9.66
N MET A 220 -1.71 -11.93 9.11
CA MET A 220 -2.19 -10.69 9.73
C MET A 220 -2.87 -10.88 11.08
N ALA A 221 -3.15 -12.12 11.53
CA ALA A 221 -3.57 -12.37 12.91
C ALA A 221 -2.43 -12.19 13.93
N PHE A 222 -1.16 -12.21 13.50
CA PHE A 222 0.02 -12.23 14.38
C PHE A 222 1.09 -11.21 14.00
N THR A 223 1.25 -10.88 12.71
CA THR A 223 2.22 -9.89 12.22
C THR A 223 1.66 -9.15 11.01
N ASP A 224 1.92 -7.85 10.95
CA ASP A 224 1.64 -6.97 9.82
C ASP A 224 2.83 -6.84 8.86
N SER A 225 3.95 -7.52 9.13
CA SER A 225 5.20 -7.28 8.42
C SER A 225 6.07 -8.53 8.26
N ALA A 226 6.93 -8.49 7.24
CA ALA A 226 7.95 -9.49 6.92
C ALA A 226 9.31 -8.79 6.71
N VAL A 227 10.42 -9.44 7.06
CA VAL A 227 11.75 -8.83 7.03
C VAL A 227 12.76 -9.75 6.37
N VAL A 228 13.29 -9.33 5.23
CA VAL A 228 14.39 -10.03 4.54
C VAL A 228 15.69 -9.24 4.69
N GLN A 229 16.77 -9.93 5.02
CA GLN A 229 18.11 -9.34 5.11
C GLN A 229 18.87 -9.60 3.81
N ILE A 230 19.29 -8.52 3.16
CA ILE A 230 20.16 -8.56 1.99
C ILE A 230 21.61 -8.38 2.43
N THR A 231 22.47 -9.27 1.95
CA THR A 231 23.93 -9.20 2.11
C THR A 231 24.55 -8.84 0.77
N THR A 232 25.47 -7.88 0.77
CA THR A 232 26.28 -7.55 -0.41
C THR A 232 27.76 -7.63 -0.13
N ASN A 233 28.50 -8.15 -1.11
CA ASN A 233 29.94 -8.20 -1.08
C ASN A 233 30.52 -7.60 -2.37
N GLN A 234 31.12 -6.42 -2.32
CA GLN A 234 31.86 -5.86 -3.46
C GLN A 234 33.13 -6.70 -3.69
N THR A 235 33.19 -7.37 -4.85
CA THR A 235 34.27 -8.28 -5.23
C THR A 235 35.38 -7.60 -6.02
N SER A 236 35.12 -6.45 -6.66
CA SER A 236 36.14 -5.68 -7.37
C SER A 236 35.77 -4.19 -7.54
N GLY A 237 36.77 -3.39 -7.93
CA GLY A 237 36.69 -1.93 -8.03
C GLY A 237 36.91 -1.24 -6.68
N ASN A 238 37.05 0.09 -6.70
CA ASN A 238 37.16 0.88 -5.47
C ASN A 238 35.84 0.85 -4.68
N PRO A 239 35.88 0.87 -3.32
CA PRO A 239 34.72 0.97 -2.45
C PRO A 239 33.71 2.02 -2.91
N GLN A 240 32.48 1.59 -3.21
CA GLN A 240 31.42 2.42 -3.77
C GLN A 240 30.08 2.19 -3.04
N ASN A 241 29.12 3.09 -3.25
CA ASN A 241 27.76 2.92 -2.74
C ASN A 241 26.99 1.90 -3.59
N ILE A 242 26.44 0.88 -2.93
CA ILE A 242 25.45 -0.03 -3.49
C ILE A 242 24.07 0.47 -3.09
N VAL A 243 23.27 0.86 -4.07
CA VAL A 243 21.89 1.36 -3.90
C VAL A 243 20.90 0.23 -4.16
N PHE A 244 19.89 0.09 -3.31
CA PHE A 244 18.87 -0.95 -3.43
C PHE A 244 17.52 -0.38 -3.86
N GLY A 245 16.73 -1.20 -4.54
CA GLY A 245 15.36 -0.90 -4.92
C GLY A 245 14.51 -2.16 -5.02
N VAL A 246 13.20 -1.97 -5.09
CA VAL A 246 12.22 -3.00 -5.42
C VAL A 246 11.67 -2.68 -6.80
N MET A 247 11.64 -3.66 -7.71
CA MET A 247 11.05 -3.49 -9.05
C MET A 247 9.64 -4.08 -9.12
N GLY A 248 8.75 -3.35 -9.80
CA GLY A 248 7.37 -3.74 -10.03
C GLY A 248 6.36 -2.96 -9.19
N ASN A 249 5.09 -3.02 -9.60
CA ASN A 249 3.99 -2.45 -8.83
C ASN A 249 3.64 -3.44 -7.71
N LEU A 250 3.85 -3.04 -6.46
CA LEU A 250 3.35 -3.79 -5.31
C LEU A 250 1.81 -3.71 -5.25
N PRO A 251 1.12 -4.75 -4.74
CA PRO A 251 -0.33 -4.71 -4.53
C PRO A 251 -0.70 -3.58 -3.56
N THR A 252 -1.92 -3.05 -3.71
CA THR A 252 -2.46 -2.00 -2.84
C THR A 252 -2.41 -2.43 -1.38
N GLY A 253 -1.70 -1.66 -0.55
CA GLY A 253 -1.52 -1.95 0.87
C GLY A 253 -0.16 -2.58 1.24
N LEU A 254 0.61 -3.08 0.27
CA LEU A 254 1.97 -3.57 0.51
C LEU A 254 3.01 -2.48 0.24
N ASN A 255 3.65 -1.99 1.29
CA ASN A 255 4.75 -1.02 1.23
C ASN A 255 6.05 -1.65 1.71
N TYR A 256 7.19 -0.97 1.52
CA TYR A 256 8.49 -1.42 2.03
C TYR A 256 9.37 -0.28 2.54
N THR A 257 10.28 -0.61 3.44
CA THR A 257 11.29 0.32 3.98
C THR A 257 12.63 -0.39 4.12
N PHE A 258 13.73 0.29 3.78
CA PHE A 258 15.10 -0.19 4.04
C PHE A 258 15.59 0.28 5.41
N SER A 259 16.35 -0.55 6.12
CA SER A 259 17.09 -0.11 7.32
C SER A 259 18.23 0.85 6.98
N THR A 260 18.92 0.58 5.86
CA THR A 260 20.13 1.30 5.43
C THR A 260 20.26 1.21 3.91
N ASN A 261 20.12 2.34 3.20
CA ASN A 261 20.27 2.40 1.76
C ASN A 261 20.79 3.79 1.36
N PRO A 262 21.95 3.92 0.69
CA PRO A 262 22.85 2.87 0.22
C PRO A 262 23.67 2.18 1.33
N LEU A 263 24.29 1.05 0.97
CA LEU A 263 25.42 0.45 1.71
C LEU A 263 26.74 0.84 1.04
N PHE A 264 27.83 0.97 1.81
CA PHE A 264 29.16 1.28 1.28
C PHE A 264 30.03 0.01 1.20
N SER A 265 30.52 -0.32 0.01
CA SER A 265 31.33 -1.51 -0.30
C SER A 265 30.63 -2.85 -0.03
N SER A 266 30.69 -3.35 1.20
CA SER A 266 30.14 -4.65 1.60
C SER A 266 29.44 -4.51 2.95
N GLY A 267 28.34 -5.24 3.15
CA GLY A 267 27.54 -5.13 4.37
C GLY A 267 26.20 -5.83 4.27
N THR A 268 25.28 -5.51 5.17
CA THR A 268 23.91 -6.02 5.16
C THR A 268 22.90 -4.91 5.43
N THR A 269 21.71 -5.02 4.83
CA THR A 269 20.55 -4.18 5.16
C THR A 269 19.29 -5.05 5.21
N ASN A 270 18.35 -4.66 6.08
CA ASN A 270 17.03 -5.27 6.12
C ASN A 270 16.06 -4.50 5.23
N ILE A 271 15.22 -5.24 4.51
CA ILE A 271 14.01 -4.72 3.86
C ILE A 271 12.83 -5.22 4.67
N THR A 272 12.08 -4.29 5.26
CA THR A 272 10.81 -4.60 5.92
C THR A 272 9.68 -4.34 4.94
N PHE A 273 8.90 -5.36 4.64
CA PHE A 273 7.63 -5.26 3.93
C PHE A 273 6.51 -5.08 4.94
N HIS A 274 5.70 -4.04 4.77
CA HIS A 274 4.58 -3.68 5.63
C HIS A 274 3.27 -3.98 4.89
N VAL A 275 2.45 -4.84 5.48
CA VAL A 275 1.18 -5.35 4.95
C VAL A 275 0.02 -4.63 5.63
N SER A 276 -0.66 -3.75 4.88
CA SER A 276 -1.91 -3.16 5.34
C SER A 276 -3.06 -4.18 5.29
N PRO A 277 -4.09 -4.10 6.16
CA PRO A 277 -5.25 -5.00 6.12
C PRO A 277 -6.15 -4.94 4.86
N VAL A 278 -5.85 -4.03 3.91
CA VAL A 278 -6.44 -4.03 2.56
C VAL A 278 -5.70 -4.91 1.56
N THR A 279 -4.50 -5.40 1.90
CA THR A 279 -3.65 -6.11 0.96
C THR A 279 -4.30 -7.43 0.57
N PRO A 280 -4.56 -7.70 -0.73
CA PRO A 280 -5.21 -8.93 -1.12
C PRO A 280 -4.37 -10.16 -0.74
N ALA A 281 -5.03 -11.23 -0.32
CA ALA A 281 -4.36 -12.50 -0.04
C ALA A 281 -3.76 -13.11 -1.32
N GLY A 282 -2.62 -13.77 -1.19
CA GLY A 282 -1.89 -14.36 -2.30
C GLY A 282 -0.38 -14.34 -2.13
N THR A 283 0.34 -14.96 -3.07
CA THR A 283 1.80 -14.95 -3.12
C THR A 283 2.27 -13.95 -4.17
N TYR A 284 3.10 -13.00 -3.74
CA TYR A 284 3.65 -11.95 -4.59
C TYR A 284 5.15 -12.17 -4.79
N SER A 285 5.57 -12.35 -6.04
CA SER A 285 6.98 -12.42 -6.43
C SER A 285 7.53 -11.02 -6.60
N ILE A 286 8.43 -10.64 -5.71
CA ILE A 286 9.06 -9.32 -5.64
C ILE A 286 10.49 -9.44 -6.17
N ILE A 287 10.88 -8.54 -7.08
CA ILE A 287 12.25 -8.49 -7.61
C ILE A 287 13.01 -7.41 -6.85
N LEU A 288 13.97 -7.83 -6.04
CA LEU A 288 14.91 -6.96 -5.35
C LEU A 288 16.08 -6.67 -6.29
N ILE A 289 16.46 -5.41 -6.44
CA ILE A 289 17.60 -5.01 -7.28
C ILE A 289 18.60 -4.19 -6.48
N GLY A 290 19.89 -4.52 -6.63
CA GLY A 290 21.01 -3.70 -6.19
C GLY A 290 21.72 -3.10 -7.40
N PHE A 291 22.24 -1.90 -7.26
CA PHE A 291 23.02 -1.18 -8.28
C PHE A 291 24.37 -0.71 -7.70
N CYS A 292 25.46 -0.90 -8.45
CA CYS A 292 26.76 -0.33 -8.14
C CYS A 292 27.44 0.19 -9.41
N GLY A 293 27.45 1.50 -9.61
CA GLY A 293 27.91 2.11 -10.87
C GLY A 293 27.05 1.62 -12.05
N SER A 294 27.65 0.84 -12.95
CA SER A 294 26.99 0.24 -14.12
C SER A 294 26.62 -1.23 -13.97
N THR A 295 26.91 -1.87 -12.83
CA THR A 295 26.50 -3.25 -12.56
C THR A 295 25.23 -3.28 -11.72
N PHE A 296 24.41 -4.30 -11.93
CA PHE A 296 23.23 -4.56 -11.13
C PHE A 296 23.06 -6.06 -10.90
N HIS A 297 22.50 -6.42 -9.75
CA HIS A 297 22.15 -7.79 -9.41
C HIS A 297 20.70 -7.84 -8.95
N THR A 298 20.00 -8.91 -9.29
CA THR A 298 18.59 -9.13 -8.93
C THR A 298 18.42 -10.39 -8.08
N LEU A 299 17.55 -10.32 -7.09
CA LEU A 299 17.06 -11.46 -6.32
C LEU A 299 15.54 -11.53 -6.39
N PHE A 300 15.01 -12.76 -6.34
CA PHE A 300 13.58 -13.00 -6.22
C PHE A 300 13.23 -13.31 -4.77
N TYR A 301 12.23 -12.62 -4.24
CA TYR A 301 11.68 -12.82 -2.90
C TYR A 301 10.16 -12.95 -2.99
N ASN A 302 9.61 -14.05 -2.48
CA ASN A 302 8.18 -14.32 -2.54
C ASN A 302 7.52 -14.10 -1.17
N ILE A 303 6.63 -13.12 -1.06
CA ILE A 303 5.84 -12.90 0.16
C ILE A 303 4.44 -13.49 -0.03
N THR A 304 4.04 -14.40 0.86
CA THR A 304 2.71 -15.00 0.87
C THR A 304 1.86 -14.38 1.97
N ILE A 305 0.76 -13.73 1.59
CA ILE A 305 -0.16 -13.08 2.51
C ILE A 305 -1.37 -14.02 2.70
N LEU A 306 -1.55 -14.52 3.92
CA LEU A 306 -2.69 -15.38 4.24
C LEU A 306 -4.00 -14.58 4.28
N PRO A 307 -5.13 -15.16 3.84
CA PRO A 307 -6.42 -14.50 3.88
C PRO A 307 -6.92 -14.31 5.31
N CYS A 308 -7.41 -13.11 5.61
CA CYS A 308 -8.26 -12.86 6.76
C CYS A 308 -9.67 -13.43 6.51
N TYR A 309 -10.38 -13.79 7.58
CA TYR A 309 -11.78 -14.19 7.48
C TYR A 309 -12.64 -13.01 7.01
N GLN A 310 -13.41 -13.20 5.93
CA GLN A 310 -14.27 -12.13 5.39
C GLN A 310 -15.70 -12.27 5.90
N VAL A 311 -16.21 -11.24 6.57
CA VAL A 311 -17.60 -11.19 7.05
C VAL A 311 -18.33 -10.10 6.26
N GLN A 312 -19.25 -10.51 5.40
CA GLN A 312 -19.99 -9.63 4.49
C GLN A 312 -21.34 -9.25 5.08
N VAL A 313 -21.65 -7.95 5.12
CA VAL A 313 -22.97 -7.44 5.50
C VAL A 313 -23.73 -7.03 4.23
N PHE A 314 -24.73 -7.83 3.85
CA PHE A 314 -25.52 -7.64 2.62
C PHE A 314 -26.86 -6.94 2.81
N SER A 315 -27.35 -6.83 4.05
CA SER A 315 -28.70 -6.32 4.34
C SER A 315 -28.69 -5.40 5.55
N SER A 316 -29.56 -4.39 5.52
CA SER A 316 -29.75 -3.44 6.62
C SER A 316 -30.30 -4.12 7.87
N MET A 317 -29.79 -3.75 9.05
CA MET A 317 -30.17 -4.36 10.32
C MET A 317 -29.86 -3.48 11.53
N THR A 318 -30.44 -3.82 12.68
CA THR A 318 -30.22 -3.12 13.95
C THR A 318 -29.15 -3.82 14.79
N ASN A 319 -28.28 -3.06 15.45
CA ASN A 319 -27.34 -3.50 16.48
C ASN A 319 -26.43 -4.65 16.03
N TYR A 320 -25.71 -4.43 14.93
CA TYR A 320 -24.79 -5.41 14.36
C TYR A 320 -23.65 -5.74 15.34
N ASN A 321 -23.47 -7.02 15.62
CA ASN A 321 -22.37 -7.54 16.42
C ASN A 321 -21.44 -8.39 15.54
N LEU A 322 -20.23 -7.90 15.27
CA LEU A 322 -19.29 -8.57 14.39
C LEU A 322 -18.85 -9.93 14.94
N SER A 323 -18.54 -10.07 16.23
CA SER A 323 -18.12 -11.36 16.78
C SER A 323 -19.21 -12.43 16.62
N THR A 324 -20.47 -12.06 16.85
CA THR A 324 -21.61 -12.96 16.65
C THR A 324 -21.76 -13.37 15.18
N ALA A 325 -21.69 -12.42 14.25
CA ALA A 325 -21.77 -12.71 12.81
C ALA A 325 -20.57 -13.54 12.32
N PHE A 326 -19.37 -13.27 12.84
CA PHE A 326 -18.15 -13.99 12.54
C PHE A 326 -18.21 -15.47 12.94
N TYR A 327 -18.54 -15.77 14.20
CA TYR A 327 -18.63 -17.17 14.65
C TYR A 327 -19.84 -17.92 14.07
N ALA A 328 -20.91 -17.20 13.65
CA ALA A 328 -22.00 -17.80 12.89
C ALA A 328 -21.56 -18.20 11.47
N ALA A 329 -20.75 -17.37 10.79
CA ALA A 329 -20.21 -17.66 9.46
C ALA A 329 -19.06 -18.69 9.49
N TYR A 330 -18.27 -18.72 10.57
CA TYR A 330 -17.10 -19.58 10.74
C TYR A 330 -17.12 -20.30 12.11
N PRO A 331 -18.00 -21.31 12.33
CA PRO A 331 -18.12 -21.99 13.63
C PRO A 331 -16.86 -22.74 14.09
N GLY A 332 -15.93 -23.04 13.17
CA GLY A 332 -14.63 -23.65 13.48
C GLY A 332 -13.49 -22.65 13.73
N ALA A 333 -13.78 -21.34 13.78
CA ALA A 333 -12.76 -20.32 14.03
C ALA A 333 -12.19 -20.41 15.46
N PRO A 334 -10.91 -20.06 15.68
CA PRO A 334 -10.33 -20.09 17.02
C PRO A 334 -10.98 -19.08 17.97
N HIS A 335 -11.42 -19.54 19.14
CA HIS A 335 -11.96 -18.69 20.21
C HIS A 335 -10.89 -18.18 21.19
N ASN A 336 -9.72 -18.82 21.25
CA ASN A 336 -8.70 -18.61 22.28
C ASN A 336 -7.35 -18.10 21.71
N SER A 337 -7.28 -17.76 20.42
CA SER A 337 -6.08 -17.22 19.78
C SER A 337 -6.46 -16.07 18.84
N PRO A 338 -5.55 -15.09 18.60
CA PRO A 338 -5.77 -14.03 17.62
C PRO A 338 -6.29 -14.53 16.28
N VAL A 339 -7.23 -13.79 15.69
CA VAL A 339 -7.74 -13.98 14.33
C VAL A 339 -7.62 -12.68 13.54
N CYS A 340 -7.54 -12.77 12.21
CA CYS A 340 -7.71 -11.59 11.34
C CYS A 340 -9.10 -11.62 10.71
N ILE A 341 -9.87 -10.55 10.87
CA ILE A 341 -11.23 -10.42 10.35
C ILE A 341 -11.35 -9.15 9.50
N GLN A 342 -11.87 -9.30 8.29
CA GLN A 342 -12.25 -8.20 7.42
C GLN A 342 -13.78 -8.15 7.32
N CYS A 343 -14.40 -7.22 8.04
CA CYS A 343 -15.82 -6.93 7.95
C CYS A 343 -16.06 -5.97 6.78
N ILE A 344 -16.86 -6.38 5.81
CA ILE A 344 -17.18 -5.57 4.63
C ILE A 344 -18.68 -5.24 4.68
N ILE A 345 -18.98 -3.96 4.81
CA ILE A 345 -20.35 -3.44 4.79
C ILE A 345 -20.62 -2.93 3.37
N ASN A 346 -21.61 -3.51 2.70
CA ASN A 346 -21.86 -3.25 1.29
C ASN A 346 -22.59 -1.92 1.04
N PRO A 347 -22.45 -1.33 -0.16
CA PRO A 347 -23.20 -0.14 -0.56
C PRO A 347 -24.72 -0.31 -0.37
N GLY A 348 -25.37 0.74 0.15
CA GLY A 348 -26.82 0.74 0.39
C GLY A 348 -27.28 0.04 1.69
N VAL A 349 -26.38 -0.61 2.44
CA VAL A 349 -26.70 -1.18 3.75
C VAL A 349 -26.80 -0.07 4.81
N TYR A 350 -27.80 -0.17 5.68
CA TYR A 350 -27.96 0.68 6.87
C TYR A 350 -27.87 -0.19 8.13
N ILE A 351 -26.89 0.11 8.97
CA ILE A 351 -26.72 -0.46 10.31
C ILE A 351 -27.15 0.60 11.32
N THR A 352 -28.23 0.35 12.04
CA THR A 352 -28.82 1.33 12.99
C THR A 352 -28.87 0.78 14.42
N ALA A 353 -29.17 1.63 15.41
CA ALA A 353 -29.45 1.18 16.77
C ALA A 353 -30.96 1.19 17.09
N ASN A 354 -31.42 0.26 17.93
CA ASN A 354 -32.79 0.20 18.43
C ASN A 354 -33.05 0.98 19.74
N THR A 355 -31.99 1.35 20.46
CA THR A 355 -32.01 2.17 21.67
C THR A 355 -30.79 3.09 21.68
N THR A 356 -30.78 4.11 22.53
CA THR A 356 -29.59 4.95 22.75
C THR A 356 -28.50 4.28 23.58
N SER A 357 -28.82 3.19 24.29
CA SER A 357 -27.87 2.42 25.10
C SER A 357 -27.09 1.39 24.29
N ASN A 358 -27.65 0.92 23.18
CA ASN A 358 -27.05 -0.10 22.33
C ASN A 358 -26.39 0.59 21.13
N PRO A 359 -25.12 0.29 20.80
CA PRO A 359 -24.49 0.85 19.60
C PRO A 359 -25.10 0.27 18.33
N ALA A 360 -25.03 1.00 17.22
CA ALA A 360 -25.49 0.49 15.93
C ALA A 360 -24.61 -0.66 15.44
N PHE A 361 -23.28 -0.54 15.61
CA PHE A 361 -22.28 -1.55 15.31
C PHE A 361 -21.37 -1.77 16.53
N THR A 362 -21.04 -3.02 16.84
CA THR A 362 -19.95 -3.35 17.76
C THR A 362 -19.08 -4.48 17.22
N THR A 363 -17.78 -4.42 17.51
CA THR A 363 -16.84 -5.52 17.21
C THR A 363 -17.10 -6.78 18.04
N GLY A 364 -17.79 -6.66 19.20
CA GLY A 364 -18.19 -7.81 20.02
C GLY A 364 -17.04 -8.46 20.80
N VAL A 365 -17.22 -9.68 21.28
CA VAL A 365 -16.17 -10.39 22.05
C VAL A 365 -15.31 -11.21 21.10
N LEU A 366 -14.10 -10.72 20.83
CA LEU A 366 -13.08 -11.38 20.00
C LEU A 366 -11.85 -11.74 20.84
N PRO A 367 -11.03 -12.72 20.40
CA PRO A 367 -9.81 -13.11 21.12
C PRO A 367 -8.84 -11.93 21.20
N ALA A 368 -8.20 -11.72 22.36
CA ALA A 368 -7.25 -10.63 22.55
C ALA A 368 -6.11 -10.69 21.51
N GLY A 369 -5.73 -9.53 20.96
CA GLY A 369 -4.72 -9.43 19.90
C GLY A 369 -5.21 -9.68 18.47
N SER A 370 -6.47 -10.08 18.28
CA SER A 370 -7.07 -10.19 16.94
C SER A 370 -7.07 -8.85 16.20
N GLN A 371 -6.87 -8.90 14.89
CA GLN A 371 -6.90 -7.73 14.02
C GLN A 371 -8.25 -7.64 13.30
N VAL A 372 -8.94 -6.51 13.47
CA VAL A 372 -10.22 -6.25 12.80
C VAL A 372 -10.05 -5.11 11.79
N THR A 373 -10.61 -5.30 10.60
CA THR A 373 -10.76 -4.25 9.60
C THR A 373 -12.22 -4.10 9.22
N ILE A 374 -12.74 -2.87 9.32
CA ILE A 374 -14.09 -2.50 8.87
C ILE A 374 -13.95 -1.72 7.57
N VAL A 375 -14.44 -2.29 6.47
CA VAL A 375 -14.61 -1.60 5.19
C VAL A 375 -16.04 -1.09 5.11
N ASN A 376 -16.25 0.17 5.50
CA ASN A 376 -17.58 0.76 5.54
C ASN A 376 -17.94 1.43 4.20
N ASN A 377 -18.70 0.73 3.36
CA ASN A 377 -19.36 1.31 2.19
C ASN A 377 -20.86 1.56 2.42
N GLY A 378 -21.38 1.24 3.61
CA GLY A 378 -22.77 1.46 4.02
C GLY A 378 -22.90 2.62 5.02
N ASN A 379 -24.03 2.71 5.70
CA ASN A 379 -24.28 3.76 6.69
C ASN A 379 -24.39 3.14 8.09
N ILE A 380 -23.59 3.60 9.05
CA ILE A 380 -23.65 3.19 10.46
C ILE A 380 -24.16 4.37 11.28
N ILE A 381 -25.33 4.22 11.92
CA ILE A 381 -26.08 5.34 12.47
C ILE A 381 -26.59 5.02 13.88
N GLY A 382 -26.05 5.73 14.88
CA GLY A 382 -26.52 5.67 16.25
C GLY A 382 -27.94 6.25 16.41
N MET A 383 -28.70 5.74 17.38
CA MET A 383 -30.07 6.19 17.62
C MET A 383 -30.08 7.60 18.23
N GLY A 384 -30.99 8.45 17.77
CA GLY A 384 -31.21 9.77 18.34
C GLY A 384 -31.79 9.70 19.76
N GLY A 385 -31.32 10.59 20.63
CA GLY A 385 -31.85 10.75 21.99
C GLY A 385 -33.28 11.24 21.98
N ASN A 386 -34.17 10.64 22.78
CA ASN A 386 -35.53 11.18 22.91
C ASN A 386 -35.49 12.55 23.58
N GLY A 387 -36.34 13.46 23.13
CA GLY A 387 -36.52 14.76 23.76
C GLY A 387 -37.13 14.64 25.15
N GLY A 388 -36.77 15.57 26.03
CA GLY A 388 -37.25 15.58 27.40
C GLY A 388 -38.76 15.67 27.49
N ILE A 389 -39.34 14.89 28.40
CA ILE A 389 -40.74 14.98 28.84
C ILE A 389 -40.79 15.98 29.99
N ALA A 390 -41.83 16.84 30.00
CA ALA A 390 -42.19 17.86 30.99
C ALA A 390 -41.38 17.89 32.32
N TRP A 391 -40.89 19.06 32.74
CA TRP A 391 -40.31 19.21 34.08
C TRP A 391 -41.41 19.33 35.16
N ASP A 392 -41.47 18.36 36.08
CA ASP A 392 -42.29 18.40 37.30
C ASP A 392 -41.60 17.60 38.43
N PRO A 393 -41.05 18.28 39.45
CA PRO A 393 -40.43 17.64 40.60
C PRO A 393 -41.38 16.75 41.42
N THR A 394 -42.69 16.99 41.36
CA THR A 394 -43.69 16.29 42.17
C THR A 394 -44.12 14.94 41.57
N SER A 395 -43.96 14.75 40.26
CA SER A 395 -44.18 13.49 39.54
C SER A 395 -42.88 12.80 39.08
N ASN A 396 -41.72 13.24 39.58
CA ASN A 396 -40.39 12.72 39.26
C ASN A 396 -40.00 12.87 37.77
N LEU A 397 -40.55 13.87 37.08
CA LEU A 397 -40.22 14.15 35.68
C LEU A 397 -39.09 15.19 35.61
N THR A 398 -37.96 14.77 35.09
CA THR A 398 -36.69 15.52 35.16
C THR A 398 -36.51 16.55 34.04
N GLY A 399 -37.35 16.55 33.00
CA GLY A 399 -37.23 17.46 31.86
C GLY A 399 -35.99 17.29 30.97
N VAL A 400 -35.03 16.43 31.31
CA VAL A 400 -33.77 16.30 30.59
C VAL A 400 -33.96 15.63 29.23
N GLY A 401 -33.22 16.10 28.23
CA GLY A 401 -33.11 15.37 26.96
C GLY A 401 -32.27 14.11 27.16
N LEU A 402 -32.66 12.99 26.52
CA LEU A 402 -31.84 11.79 26.55
C LEU A 402 -30.64 11.93 25.61
N ASN A 403 -29.54 11.27 25.96
CA ASN A 403 -28.33 11.25 25.13
C ASN A 403 -28.56 10.47 23.83
N GLY A 404 -27.87 10.86 22.77
CA GLY A 404 -27.77 10.08 21.54
C GLY A 404 -26.95 8.80 21.77
N GLY A 405 -27.31 7.72 21.06
CA GLY A 405 -26.57 6.47 21.05
C GLY A 405 -25.41 6.47 20.06
N ASP A 406 -24.43 5.61 20.29
CA ASP A 406 -23.21 5.57 19.50
C ASP A 406 -23.39 4.81 18.17
N ALA A 407 -22.69 5.23 17.12
CA ALA A 407 -22.67 4.47 15.86
C ALA A 407 -21.80 3.21 15.99
N ILE A 408 -20.51 3.36 16.26
CA ILE A 408 -19.58 2.24 16.46
C ILE A 408 -19.13 2.19 17.92
N ASN A 409 -19.08 0.98 18.49
CA ASN A 409 -18.50 0.71 19.81
C ASN A 409 -17.42 -0.37 19.69
N LEU A 410 -16.16 0.04 19.80
CA LEU A 410 -15.00 -0.84 19.65
C LEU A 410 -14.67 -1.57 20.95
N THR A 411 -14.29 -2.83 20.80
CA THR A 411 -13.91 -3.76 21.88
C THR A 411 -12.56 -4.43 21.62
N ILE A 412 -11.89 -4.01 20.52
CA ILE A 412 -10.59 -4.46 20.08
C ILE A 412 -10.00 -3.45 19.09
N ASN A 413 -8.67 -3.44 18.94
CA ASN A 413 -7.98 -2.58 17.97
C ASN A 413 -8.52 -2.85 16.55
N THR A 414 -8.92 -1.78 15.86
CA THR A 414 -9.70 -1.88 14.63
C THR A 414 -9.30 -0.84 13.60
N THR A 415 -8.88 -1.29 12.42
CA THR A 415 -8.68 -0.41 11.25
C THR A 415 -10.03 -0.16 10.58
N ILE A 416 -10.36 1.10 10.30
CA ILE A 416 -11.62 1.53 9.69
C ILE A 416 -11.32 2.27 8.39
N LEU A 417 -11.88 1.76 7.29
CA LEU A 417 -11.83 2.36 5.97
C LEU A 417 -13.23 2.90 5.69
N ASN A 418 -13.41 4.19 5.97
CA ASN A 418 -14.73 4.81 5.90
C ASN A 418 -14.97 5.46 4.54
N ASN A 419 -15.69 4.76 3.66
CA ASN A 419 -16.08 5.25 2.33
C ASN A 419 -17.50 5.86 2.32
N SER A 420 -18.15 5.94 3.49
CA SER A 420 -19.57 6.31 3.62
C SER A 420 -19.85 6.89 5.04
N CYS A 421 -21.08 6.84 5.55
CA CYS A 421 -21.46 7.52 6.79
C CYS A 421 -21.22 6.70 8.06
N ILE A 422 -20.59 7.32 9.07
CA ILE A 422 -20.53 6.87 10.47
C ILE A 422 -21.01 8.03 11.36
N PHE A 423 -22.25 7.95 11.85
CA PHE A 423 -22.93 9.06 12.51
C PHE A 423 -23.44 8.68 13.90
N GLY A 424 -22.86 9.27 14.94
CA GLY A 424 -23.44 9.20 16.30
C GLY A 424 -24.81 9.86 16.34
N GLY A 425 -25.72 9.32 17.16
CA GLY A 425 -27.07 9.88 17.33
C GLY A 425 -27.04 11.30 17.86
N GLY A 426 -27.97 12.15 17.42
CA GLY A 426 -28.14 13.48 18.01
C GLY A 426 -28.69 13.39 19.43
N GLY A 427 -28.29 14.30 20.32
CA GLY A 427 -28.89 14.39 21.66
C GLY A 427 -30.33 14.92 21.62
N GLY A 428 -31.19 14.47 22.52
CA GLY A 428 -32.54 15.02 22.66
C GLY A 428 -32.52 16.45 23.23
N GLY A 429 -33.41 17.32 22.77
CA GLY A 429 -33.61 18.62 23.43
C GLY A 429 -34.27 18.45 24.80
N ASN A 430 -34.13 19.41 25.71
CA ASN A 430 -34.81 19.35 27.01
C ASN A 430 -36.28 19.82 26.92
N ALA A 431 -37.12 19.39 27.86
CA ALA A 431 -38.42 20.00 28.10
C ALA A 431 -38.26 21.34 28.82
N MET A 432 -39.18 22.25 28.55
CA MET A 432 -39.45 23.42 29.39
C MET A 432 -40.83 23.25 30.00
N ALA A 433 -40.94 23.22 31.32
CA ALA A 433 -42.24 23.20 31.97
C ALA A 433 -42.23 23.86 33.36
N PHE A 434 -43.42 24.27 33.79
CA PHE A 434 -43.71 24.86 35.09
C PHE A 434 -45.05 24.34 35.58
N SER A 435 -45.08 23.86 36.83
CA SER A 435 -46.30 23.49 37.55
C SER A 435 -46.49 24.36 38.79
N LEU A 436 -47.69 24.91 38.96
CA LEU A 436 -48.12 25.61 40.17
C LEU A 436 -49.40 24.99 40.71
N SER A 437 -49.36 24.47 41.93
CA SER A 437 -50.51 23.88 42.60
C SER A 437 -50.87 24.67 43.86
N TYR A 438 -52.08 25.22 43.92
CA TYR A 438 -52.60 25.98 45.05
C TYR A 438 -53.91 25.37 45.56
N MET A 439 -53.95 24.98 46.83
CA MET A 439 -55.18 24.52 47.49
C MET A 439 -56.08 25.73 47.77
N ILE A 440 -57.28 25.77 47.18
CA ILE A 440 -58.30 26.77 47.53
C ILE A 440 -59.02 26.29 48.80
N PRO A 441 -58.75 26.85 49.99
CA PRO A 441 -59.14 26.21 51.26
C PRO A 441 -60.65 26.18 51.50
N VAL A 442 -61.38 27.10 50.85
CA VAL A 442 -62.82 27.34 51.05
C VAL A 442 -63.70 26.32 50.31
N VAL A 443 -63.17 25.66 49.27
CA VAL A 443 -63.90 24.68 48.44
C VAL A 443 -63.22 23.31 48.38
N ASN A 444 -62.06 23.16 49.03
CA ASN A 444 -61.24 21.94 49.03
C ASN A 444 -60.87 21.42 47.63
N ILE A 445 -60.63 22.35 46.69
CA ILE A 445 -60.19 22.07 45.31
C ILE A 445 -58.74 22.54 45.17
N THR A 446 -57.89 21.69 44.60
CA THR A 446 -56.55 22.07 44.14
C THR A 446 -56.64 22.77 42.79
N PHE A 447 -56.27 24.04 42.73
CA PHE A 447 -56.07 24.77 41.48
C PHE A 447 -54.66 24.48 40.96
N GLY A 448 -54.57 23.83 39.80
CA GLY A 448 -53.30 23.55 39.11
C GLY A 448 -53.17 24.41 37.85
N ILE A 449 -52.00 25.03 37.66
CA ILE A 449 -51.55 25.54 36.36
C ILE A 449 -50.36 24.69 35.95
N PHE A 450 -50.40 24.14 34.74
CA PHE A 450 -49.25 23.56 34.08
C PHE A 450 -49.01 24.27 32.75
N VAL A 451 -47.78 24.70 32.51
CA VAL A 451 -47.36 25.36 31.26
C VAL A 451 -46.07 24.70 30.79
N GLY A 452 -46.00 24.23 29.54
CA GLY A 452 -44.77 23.63 29.04
C GLY A 452 -44.80 23.16 27.59
N GLY A 453 -43.60 22.88 27.08
CA GLY A 453 -43.33 22.25 25.78
C GLY A 453 -42.27 21.16 25.91
N GLY A 454 -42.49 20.01 25.28
CA GLY A 454 -41.55 18.89 25.27
C GLY A 454 -40.31 19.16 24.41
N GLY A 455 -39.20 18.47 24.69
CA GLY A 455 -37.99 18.58 23.88
C GLY A 455 -38.13 17.87 22.52
N GLY A 456 -37.44 18.35 21.49
CA GLY A 456 -37.37 17.68 20.19
C GLY A 456 -36.48 16.43 20.22
N GLY A 457 -36.83 15.41 19.45
CA GLY A 457 -36.04 14.17 19.37
C GLY A 457 -34.75 14.37 18.57
N GLY A 458 -33.62 13.89 19.06
CA GLY A 458 -32.33 13.96 18.36
C GLY A 458 -32.32 13.14 17.06
N ALA A 459 -31.48 13.52 16.10
CA ALA A 459 -31.37 12.86 14.80
C ALA A 459 -30.98 11.38 14.93
N GLY A 460 -31.67 10.52 14.18
CA GLY A 460 -31.49 9.06 14.23
C GLY A 460 -32.69 8.31 14.83
N GLY A 461 -33.91 8.81 14.62
CA GLY A 461 -35.12 8.16 15.14
C GLY A 461 -35.46 8.51 16.58
N GLY A 462 -34.80 9.52 17.17
CA GLY A 462 -35.20 10.07 18.46
C GLY A 462 -36.62 10.63 18.40
N ILE A 463 -37.43 10.26 19.38
CA ILE A 463 -38.83 10.69 19.54
C ILE A 463 -38.83 12.00 20.34
N GLY A 464 -39.63 12.98 19.97
CA GLY A 464 -39.78 14.18 20.80
C GLY A 464 -40.66 13.95 22.03
N GLY A 465 -40.37 14.70 23.08
CA GLY A 465 -41.04 14.61 24.36
C GLY A 465 -42.52 15.01 24.25
N GLN A 466 -43.37 14.15 24.80
CA GLN A 466 -44.81 14.35 24.90
C GLN A 466 -45.14 15.04 26.22
N ALA A 467 -46.05 16.01 26.23
CA ALA A 467 -46.40 16.76 27.44
C ALA A 467 -47.72 16.30 28.12
N THR A 468 -48.30 15.18 27.67
CA THR A 468 -49.75 14.99 27.62
C THR A 468 -50.41 14.12 28.71
N ASN A 469 -49.69 13.64 29.74
CA ASN A 469 -50.20 12.62 30.68
C ASN A 469 -50.15 12.99 32.19
N MET A 470 -50.34 14.27 32.57
CA MET A 470 -50.40 14.68 33.98
C MET A 470 -51.81 15.06 34.45
N ILE A 471 -52.24 14.46 35.57
CA ILE A 471 -53.63 14.48 36.06
C ILE A 471 -53.86 15.70 36.97
N GLY A 472 -54.80 16.57 36.56
CA GLY A 472 -55.31 17.70 37.34
C GLY A 472 -56.30 18.52 36.51
N ILE A 473 -57.22 19.25 37.14
CA ILE A 473 -58.20 20.09 36.41
C ILE A 473 -57.46 21.32 35.85
N ILE A 474 -57.08 21.26 34.57
CA ILE A 474 -56.16 22.22 33.92
C ILE A 474 -56.69 22.62 32.54
N PHE A 475 -56.51 23.89 32.16
CA PHE A 475 -56.65 24.34 30.77
C PHE A 475 -55.46 23.81 29.95
N TYR A 476 -55.66 22.68 29.28
CA TYR A 476 -54.62 22.09 28.43
C TYR A 476 -54.52 22.81 27.08
N THR A 477 -53.45 23.56 26.90
CA THR A 477 -52.77 23.63 25.60
C THR A 477 -51.35 23.14 25.85
N SER A 478 -51.02 21.91 25.48
CA SER A 478 -49.63 21.51 25.38
C SER A 478 -48.95 22.47 24.40
N GLY A 479 -47.73 22.91 24.70
CA GLY A 479 -46.84 23.28 23.61
C GLY A 479 -46.73 22.07 22.70
N GLY A 480 -46.94 22.26 21.40
CA GLY A 480 -47.10 21.14 20.47
C GLY A 480 -45.97 20.13 20.67
N ASP A 481 -46.25 18.83 20.67
CA ASP A 481 -45.24 17.86 21.10
C ASP A 481 -43.93 18.04 20.33
N GLY A 482 -42.80 17.76 21.00
CA GLY A 482 -41.52 17.78 20.32
C GLY A 482 -41.61 16.87 19.10
N THR A 483 -41.19 17.34 17.92
CA THR A 483 -41.31 16.49 16.73
C THR A 483 -40.34 15.31 16.86
N PRO A 484 -40.68 14.13 16.34
CA PRO A 484 -39.67 13.14 16.01
C PRO A 484 -38.60 13.77 15.10
N SER A 485 -37.38 13.22 15.16
CA SER A 485 -36.38 13.52 14.15
C SER A 485 -36.77 12.95 12.78
N ILE A 486 -36.29 13.62 11.73
CA ILE A 486 -36.22 13.02 10.39
C ILE A 486 -34.77 12.64 10.08
N PHE A 487 -34.53 11.83 9.05
CA PHE A 487 -33.18 11.41 8.71
C PHE A 487 -32.27 12.63 8.46
N GLY A 488 -31.22 12.77 9.26
CA GLY A 488 -30.26 13.90 9.15
C GLY A 488 -30.55 15.14 10.00
N LEU A 489 -31.78 15.32 10.54
CA LEU A 489 -32.17 16.52 11.28
C LEU A 489 -32.85 16.19 12.61
N GLY A 490 -32.43 16.89 13.66
CA GLY A 490 -33.12 16.86 14.95
C GLY A 490 -34.53 17.45 14.86
N GLY A 491 -35.44 16.89 15.65
CA GLY A 491 -36.81 17.38 15.77
C GLY A 491 -36.89 18.73 16.48
N MET A 492 -37.94 19.50 16.20
CA MET A 492 -38.18 20.77 16.87
C MET A 492 -38.75 20.54 18.26
N GLY A 493 -38.35 21.36 19.23
CA GLY A 493 -38.97 21.40 20.54
C GLY A 493 -40.33 22.08 20.52
N GLY A 494 -41.17 21.72 21.47
CA GLY A 494 -42.58 22.11 21.51
C GLY A 494 -42.82 23.55 21.90
N VAL A 495 -43.69 24.25 21.18
CA VAL A 495 -43.96 25.69 21.33
C VAL A 495 -45.34 25.96 21.92
N LEU A 496 -45.42 26.77 22.98
CA LEU A 496 -46.65 27.25 23.60
C LEU A 496 -46.64 28.78 23.75
N ASN A 497 -47.33 29.46 22.83
CA ASN A 497 -47.40 30.93 22.75
C ASN A 497 -48.85 31.47 22.77
N TYR A 498 -49.82 30.69 23.27
CA TYR A 498 -51.24 31.06 23.28
C TYR A 498 -51.71 31.50 24.68
N PRO A 499 -52.38 32.66 24.83
CA PRO A 499 -52.81 33.16 26.13
C PRO A 499 -53.96 32.36 26.74
N MET A 500 -53.83 32.02 28.02
CA MET A 500 -54.82 31.28 28.80
C MET A 500 -55.53 32.25 29.75
N SER A 501 -56.86 32.34 29.68
CA SER A 501 -57.63 33.25 30.54
C SER A 501 -58.64 32.49 31.40
N PHE A 502 -58.75 32.86 32.68
CA PHE A 502 -59.74 32.32 33.61
C PHE A 502 -60.34 33.45 34.47
N GLN A 503 -61.59 33.28 34.90
CA GLN A 503 -62.28 34.27 35.73
C GLN A 503 -62.27 33.86 37.21
N GLN A 504 -62.05 34.84 38.08
CA GLN A 504 -62.23 34.72 39.53
C GLN A 504 -63.04 35.93 40.03
N GLY A 505 -64.34 35.72 40.22
CA GLY A 505 -65.27 36.82 40.48
C GLY A 505 -65.32 37.79 39.28
N PRO A 506 -65.28 39.12 39.49
CA PRO A 506 -65.30 40.10 38.39
C PRO A 506 -63.96 40.23 37.66
N VAL A 507 -62.91 39.50 38.07
CA VAL A 507 -61.55 39.60 37.52
C VAL A 507 -61.30 38.48 36.51
N ILE A 508 -60.91 38.86 35.29
CA ILE A 508 -60.28 37.99 34.29
C ILE A 508 -58.77 38.03 34.52
N ILE A 509 -58.16 36.88 34.76
CA ILE A 509 -56.72 36.69 34.83
C ILE A 509 -56.28 36.01 33.53
N THR A 510 -55.27 36.58 32.87
CA THR A 510 -54.70 36.07 31.61
C THR A 510 -53.21 35.81 31.80
N ILE A 511 -52.80 34.58 31.52
CA ILE A 511 -51.40 34.16 31.46
C ILE A 511 -51.03 34.08 29.98
N THR A 512 -50.05 34.87 29.55
CA THR A 512 -49.47 34.80 28.20
C THR A 512 -48.13 34.07 28.29
N PRO A 513 -48.08 32.79 27.89
CA PRO A 513 -46.83 32.04 27.81
C PRO A 513 -46.03 32.41 26.56
N ASN A 514 -44.70 32.31 26.66
CA ASN A 514 -43.77 32.23 25.55
C ASN A 514 -42.80 31.09 25.86
N VAL A 515 -43.12 29.86 25.42
CA VAL A 515 -42.38 28.65 25.81
C VAL A 515 -41.96 27.87 24.59
N GLN A 516 -40.70 27.44 24.57
CA GLN A 516 -40.18 26.53 23.57
C GLN A 516 -39.28 25.48 24.24
N GLY A 517 -39.63 24.20 24.08
CA GLY A 517 -38.72 23.09 24.41
C GLY A 517 -37.44 23.16 23.57
N GLY A 518 -36.35 22.58 24.05
CA GLY A 518 -35.11 22.47 23.29
C GLY A 518 -35.30 21.67 22.01
N ASN A 519 -34.66 22.04 20.91
CA ASN A 519 -34.61 21.23 19.70
C ASN A 519 -33.67 20.03 19.90
N GLY A 520 -33.96 18.93 19.22
CA GLY A 520 -33.03 17.80 19.11
C GLY A 520 -31.77 18.19 18.33
N GLY A 521 -30.64 17.59 18.70
CA GLY A 521 -29.39 17.72 17.98
C GLY A 521 -29.42 16.99 16.63
N ASN A 522 -28.65 17.50 15.67
CA ASN A 522 -28.31 16.74 14.46
C ASN A 522 -27.34 15.59 14.80
N TYR A 523 -27.04 14.71 13.85
CA TYR A 523 -26.06 13.63 14.05
C TYR A 523 -24.74 14.18 14.60
N GLY A 524 -24.25 13.56 15.68
CA GLY A 524 -23.02 13.97 16.36
C GLY A 524 -23.10 15.29 17.14
N ALA A 525 -24.29 15.89 17.29
CA ALA A 525 -24.50 17.15 18.01
C ALA A 525 -25.41 16.98 19.23
N ASN A 526 -25.15 17.77 20.27
CA ASN A 526 -26.00 17.83 21.47
C ASN A 526 -27.39 18.40 21.13
N GLY A 527 -28.38 18.09 21.95
CA GLY A 527 -29.65 18.83 21.96
C GLY A 527 -29.44 20.29 22.36
N THR A 528 -30.36 21.17 21.99
CA THR A 528 -30.33 22.57 22.41
C THR A 528 -31.10 22.79 23.71
N GLN A 529 -30.79 23.87 24.41
CA GLN A 529 -31.56 24.29 25.59
C GLN A 529 -32.83 25.04 25.15
N GLY A 530 -33.97 24.71 25.75
CA GLY A 530 -35.24 25.45 25.58
C GLY A 530 -35.32 26.70 26.45
N TYR A 531 -36.36 27.51 26.23
CA TYR A 531 -36.67 28.70 27.03
C TYR A 531 -38.14 28.77 27.45
N MET A 532 -38.40 29.56 28.49
CA MET A 532 -39.73 29.86 28.99
C MET A 532 -39.74 31.30 29.48
N GLU A 533 -40.77 32.05 29.11
CA GLU A 533 -41.15 33.32 29.73
C GLU A 533 -42.67 33.27 29.96
N LEU A 534 -43.13 33.86 31.07
CA LEU A 534 -44.54 33.89 31.44
C LEU A 534 -44.92 35.33 31.80
N TYR A 535 -45.97 35.85 31.18
CA TYR A 535 -46.50 37.18 31.49
C TYR A 535 -47.89 37.08 32.08
N LEU A 536 -48.13 37.80 33.19
CA LEU A 536 -49.41 37.87 33.86
C LEU A 536 -50.07 39.22 33.58
N SER A 537 -51.32 39.17 33.12
CA SER A 537 -52.23 40.31 33.07
C SER A 537 -53.51 39.99 33.82
N ALA A 538 -54.13 40.98 34.45
CA ALA A 538 -55.42 40.84 35.11
C ALA A 538 -56.26 42.08 34.83
N SER A 539 -57.55 41.89 34.55
CA SER A 539 -58.49 42.98 34.28
C SER A 539 -59.84 42.66 34.89
N MET A 540 -60.59 43.66 35.34
CA MET A 540 -61.95 43.49 35.83
C MET A 540 -62.98 44.11 34.90
N GLU A 541 -64.13 43.47 34.78
CA GLU A 541 -65.29 44.05 34.11
C GLU A 541 -66.12 44.85 35.11
N VAL A 542 -66.26 46.16 34.87
CA VAL A 542 -67.08 47.07 35.69
C VAL A 542 -68.23 47.56 34.84
N ASN A 543 -69.46 47.29 35.28
CA ASN A 543 -70.66 47.71 34.55
C ASN A 543 -71.04 49.13 34.97
N ILE A 544 -70.84 50.11 34.09
CA ILE A 544 -71.04 51.54 34.37
C ILE A 544 -72.44 51.97 33.89
N PRO A 545 -73.29 52.56 34.73
CA PRO A 545 -74.61 53.04 34.32
C PRO A 545 -74.55 53.98 33.11
N LEU A 546 -75.44 53.76 32.14
CA LEU A 546 -75.51 54.44 30.83
C LEU A 546 -74.30 54.25 29.88
N VAL A 547 -73.20 53.61 30.29
CA VAL A 547 -72.02 53.36 29.45
C VAL A 547 -71.87 51.87 29.08
N GLY A 548 -72.35 50.96 29.95
CA GLY A 548 -72.23 49.51 29.77
C GLY A 548 -70.97 48.92 30.41
N PRO A 549 -70.59 47.68 30.06
CA PRO A 549 -69.42 47.01 30.62
C PRO A 549 -68.11 47.63 30.13
N VAL A 550 -67.22 47.95 31.06
CA VAL A 550 -65.88 48.51 30.80
C VAL A 550 -64.83 47.61 31.43
N ILE A 551 -63.82 47.23 30.65
CA ILE A 551 -62.69 46.42 31.11
C ILE A 551 -61.61 47.36 31.69
N VAL A 552 -61.34 47.22 32.98
CA VAL A 552 -60.32 47.98 33.72
C VAL A 552 -59.10 47.08 33.97
N PRO A 553 -57.90 47.40 33.45
CA PRO A 553 -56.69 46.63 33.75
C PRO A 553 -56.26 46.86 35.21
N ILE A 554 -56.02 45.76 35.93
CA ILE A 554 -55.51 45.74 37.31
C ILE A 554 -54.01 45.43 37.32
N ILE A 555 -53.60 44.45 36.51
CA ILE A 555 -52.20 44.06 36.28
C ILE A 555 -51.98 44.03 34.77
N ASN A 556 -50.90 44.63 34.29
CA ASN A 556 -50.58 44.65 32.87
C ASN A 556 -49.20 44.05 32.61
N ASN A 557 -49.17 42.88 31.98
CA ASN A 557 -48.00 42.22 31.42
C ASN A 557 -46.76 42.10 32.35
N ILE A 558 -46.98 41.75 33.63
CA ILE A 558 -45.88 41.51 34.58
C ILE A 558 -45.21 40.18 34.23
N SER A 559 -43.89 40.20 34.00
CA SER A 559 -43.08 38.98 33.87
C SER A 559 -43.04 38.21 35.18
N VAL A 560 -43.37 36.93 35.16
CA VAL A 560 -43.29 36.02 36.30
C VAL A 560 -41.88 35.42 36.36
N PRO A 561 -41.06 35.67 37.40
CA PRO A 561 -39.74 35.08 37.52
C PRO A 561 -39.85 33.56 37.69
N ILE A 562 -39.03 32.82 36.94
CA ILE A 562 -39.02 31.35 36.94
C ILE A 562 -37.86 30.90 37.85
N PRO A 563 -38.12 30.27 39.00
CA PRO A 563 -37.12 30.12 40.07
C PRO A 563 -36.15 28.93 39.91
N PHE A 564 -36.00 28.37 38.69
CA PHE A 564 -35.21 27.18 38.44
C PHE A 564 -34.38 27.28 37.14
N SER A 565 -33.20 26.63 37.15
CA SER A 565 -32.41 26.42 35.93
C SER A 565 -33.17 25.53 34.96
N PRO A 566 -33.12 25.78 33.63
CA PRO A 566 -33.70 24.87 32.65
C PRO A 566 -33.01 23.48 32.75
N PRO A 567 -33.74 22.37 32.53
CA PRO A 567 -33.14 21.05 32.48
C PRO A 567 -32.07 20.92 31.40
N ALA A 568 -31.11 20.02 31.61
CA ALA A 568 -30.03 19.80 30.65
C ALA A 568 -30.53 19.13 29.35
N PRO A 569 -30.07 19.56 28.17
CA PRO A 569 -30.26 18.80 26.94
C PRO A 569 -29.37 17.55 26.95
N GLY A 570 -29.75 16.55 26.14
CA GLY A 570 -28.97 15.34 25.95
C GLY A 570 -27.69 15.61 25.16
N ILE A 571 -26.62 14.89 25.50
CA ILE A 571 -25.36 14.95 24.74
C ILE A 571 -25.45 14.07 23.47
N ALA A 572 -24.59 14.38 22.49
CA ALA A 572 -24.42 13.58 21.30
C ALA A 572 -23.93 12.16 21.62
N GLY A 573 -24.34 11.19 20.79
CA GLY A 573 -23.67 9.90 20.71
C GLY A 573 -22.34 10.01 19.97
N ASN A 574 -21.42 9.08 20.26
CA ASN A 574 -20.13 9.02 19.57
C ASN A 574 -20.30 8.47 18.15
N ALA A 575 -19.50 8.97 17.21
CA ALA A 575 -19.33 8.31 15.93
C ALA A 575 -18.66 6.94 16.14
N ILE A 576 -17.60 6.93 16.95
CA ILE A 576 -16.82 5.75 17.31
C ILE A 576 -16.40 5.88 18.78
N ARG A 577 -17.02 5.10 19.68
CA ARG A 577 -16.47 4.92 21.03
C ARG A 577 -15.34 3.90 20.95
N THR A 578 -14.14 4.29 21.39
CA THR A 578 -12.93 3.47 21.27
C THR A 578 -12.64 2.60 22.48
N ASN A 579 -13.16 2.94 23.68
CA ASN A 579 -12.98 2.18 24.95
C ASN A 579 -11.51 1.81 25.29
N GLY A 580 -10.55 2.61 24.87
CA GLY A 580 -9.11 2.40 25.05
C GLY A 580 -8.43 1.60 23.93
N PHE A 581 -9.17 1.16 22.92
CA PHE A 581 -8.64 0.46 21.74
C PHE A 581 -8.21 1.43 20.64
N THR A 582 -7.20 1.04 19.86
CA THR A 582 -6.68 1.89 18.79
C THR A 582 -7.45 1.73 17.48
N THR A 583 -7.51 2.83 16.72
CA THR A 583 -8.00 2.86 15.34
C THR A 583 -7.19 3.88 14.54
N ASN A 584 -7.23 3.78 13.20
CA ASN A 584 -6.55 4.70 12.29
C ASN A 584 -7.26 6.05 12.13
N ILE A 585 -8.46 6.20 12.71
CA ILE A 585 -9.18 7.48 12.80
C ILE A 585 -8.83 8.12 14.15
N THR A 586 -8.09 9.22 14.14
CA THR A 586 -7.60 9.88 15.37
C THR A 586 -8.74 10.42 16.24
N ASP A 587 -8.60 10.33 17.57
CA ASP A 587 -9.56 10.88 18.53
C ASP A 587 -9.77 12.39 18.34
N ASN A 588 -11.01 12.79 18.04
CA ASN A 588 -11.43 14.20 17.87
C ASN A 588 -12.96 14.30 17.76
N THR A 589 -13.51 15.52 17.77
CA THR A 589 -14.89 15.80 17.39
C THR A 589 -14.99 16.03 15.88
N TYR A 590 -15.74 15.18 15.17
CA TYR A 590 -15.91 15.27 13.72
C TYR A 590 -17.31 15.76 13.35
N ASN A 591 -17.39 16.60 12.32
CA ASN A 591 -18.63 17.05 11.69
C ASN A 591 -18.43 17.18 10.17
N THR A 592 -18.11 16.07 9.51
CA THR A 592 -17.91 15.99 8.06
C THR A 592 -19.15 15.39 7.37
N SER A 593 -19.11 15.23 6.05
CA SER A 593 -20.14 14.51 5.29
C SER A 593 -20.18 13.01 5.57
N SER A 594 -19.08 12.41 6.03
CA SER A 594 -18.91 10.96 6.22
C SER A 594 -18.72 10.54 7.69
N LEU A 595 -18.41 11.47 8.60
CA LEU A 595 -18.13 11.18 10.01
C LEU A 595 -18.71 12.31 10.89
N LYS A 596 -19.65 11.97 11.78
CA LYS A 596 -20.32 12.94 12.67
C LYS A 596 -20.43 12.44 14.10
N GLY A 597 -19.90 13.23 15.02
CA GLY A 597 -19.80 12.92 16.45
C GLY A 597 -18.34 12.79 16.89
N VAL A 598 -18.17 12.51 18.18
CA VAL A 598 -16.84 12.28 18.76
C VAL A 598 -16.30 10.90 18.33
N VAL A 599 -15.01 10.84 18.07
CA VAL A 599 -14.20 9.62 18.09
C VAL A 599 -13.31 9.71 19.31
N GLY A 600 -13.36 8.70 20.19
CA GLY A 600 -12.61 8.67 21.44
C GLY A 600 -13.24 7.77 22.50
N ASN A 601 -12.70 7.83 23.72
CA ASN A 601 -13.12 7.01 24.86
C ASN A 601 -14.46 7.42 25.48
#